data_AF-A0A931W1U0-F1
#
_entry.id   AF-A0A931W1U0-F1
#
_cell.length_a   1.000
_cell.length_b   1.000
_cell.length_c   1.000
_cell.angle_alpha   90.00
_cell.angle_beta   90.00
_cell.angle_gamma   90.00
#
_symmetry.space_group_name_H-M   'P 1'
#
loop_
_entity.id
_entity.type
_entity.pdbx_description
1 polymer ?
#
loop_
_entity_poly.entity_id
_entity_poly.type
_entity_poly.pdbx_seq_one_letter_code
_entity_poly.pdbx_strand_id
1 'polypeptide(L)' 'MIVVKIALRRPDLKSEKVVLINDAVIALCCRDIGATLVTLNLEDFELIRGFVRFRFREC' A
#
# COMPACT_ATOMS: atom_id res chain seq x y z
N MET A 1 1.91 13.10 5.39
CA MET A 1 2.10 12.17 4.26
C MET A 1 1.66 10.77 4.67
N ILE A 2 0.96 10.01 3.81
CA ILE A 2 0.37 8.71 4.18
C ILE A 2 1.42 7.67 4.60
N VAL A 3 2.57 7.68 3.93
CA VAL A 3 3.72 6.82 4.21
C VAL A 3 4.25 7.02 5.63
N VAL A 4 4.24 8.26 6.14
CA VAL A 4 4.66 8.55 7.53
C VAL A 4 3.71 7.91 8.54
N LYS A 5 2.39 7.95 8.28
CA LYS A 5 1.40 7.32 9.16
C LYS A 5 1.49 5.78 9.15
N ILE A 6 1.80 5.21 8.00
CA ILE A 6 2.04 3.77 7.84
C ILE A 6 3.30 3.35 8.60
N ALA A 7 4.42 4.05 8.40
CA ALA A 7 5.68 3.77 9.07
C ALA A 7 5.58 3.84 10.61
N LEU A 8 4.69 4.69 11.14
CA LEU A 8 4.43 4.78 12.57
C LEU A 8 3.57 3.62 13.12
N ARG A 9 2.72 2.98 12.30
CA ARG A 9 1.88 1.83 12.71
C ARG A 9 2.60 0.48 12.63
N ARG A 10 3.62 0.36 11.79
CA ARG A 10 4.43 -0.86 11.63
C ARG A 10 5.92 -0.50 11.55
N PRO A 11 6.57 -0.25 12.70
CA PRO A 11 8.01 0.01 12.76
C PRO A 11 8.84 -1.23 12.38
N ASP A 12 8.20 -2.40 12.30
CA ASP A 12 8.73 -3.71 11.92
C ASP A 12 8.72 -3.98 10.41
N LEU A 13 8.22 -3.07 9.58
CA LEU A 13 8.37 -3.10 8.12
C LEU A 13 9.85 -3.01 7.76
N LYS A 14 10.51 -4.17 7.76
CA LYS A 14 11.90 -4.37 7.39
C LYS A 14 12.15 -4.18 5.89
N SER A 15 11.10 -4.21 5.07
CA SER A 15 11.17 -3.83 3.65
C SER A 15 11.64 -2.38 3.56
N GLU A 16 12.72 -2.15 2.82
CA GLU A 16 13.34 -0.83 2.66
C GLU A 16 12.25 0.23 2.43
N LYS A 17 12.31 1.36 3.14
CA LYS A 17 11.30 2.45 3.10
C LYS A 17 10.85 2.82 1.67
N VAL A 18 11.70 2.59 0.67
CA VAL A 18 11.43 2.75 -0.75
C VAL A 18 10.32 1.83 -1.27
N VAL A 19 10.31 0.55 -0.89
CA VAL A 19 9.30 -0.45 -1.31
C VAL A 19 7.91 -0.01 -0.84
N LEU A 20 7.80 0.41 0.42
CA LEU A 20 6.53 0.89 0.99
C LEU A 20 6.02 2.18 0.32
N ILE A 21 6.94 3.09 -0.05
CA ILE A 21 6.57 4.30 -0.81
C ILE A 21 6.01 3.90 -2.16
N ASN A 22 6.66 2.96 -2.86
CA ASN A 22 6.20 2.49 -4.15
C ASN A 22 4.81 1.87 -4.06
N ASP A 23 4.57 0.99 -3.09
CA ASP A 23 3.28 0.34 -2.91
C ASP A 23 2.18 1.35 -2.56
N ALA A 24 2.48 2.37 -1.76
CA ALA A 24 1.55 3.46 -1.50
C ALA A 24 1.22 4.28 -2.76
N VAL A 25 2.20 4.54 -3.63
CA VAL A 25 1.98 5.23 -4.91
C VAL A 25 1.11 4.39 -5.83
N ILE A 26 1.39 3.09 -5.96
CA ILE A 26 0.57 2.16 -6.76
C ILE A 26 -0.88 2.17 -6.28
N ALA A 27 -1.11 2.07 -4.96
CA ALA A 27 -2.45 2.09 -4.37
C ALA A 27 -3.20 3.41 -4.66
N LEU A 28 -2.50 4.55 -4.60
CA LEU A 28 -3.07 5.86 -4.95
C LEU A 28 -3.43 5.94 -6.43
N CYS A 29 -2.55 5.48 -7.32
CA CYS A 29 -2.83 5.41 -8.75
C CYS A 29 -4.05 4.54 -9.03
N CYS A 30 -4.12 3.34 -8.45
CA CYS A 30 -5.28 2.45 -8.61
C CYS A 30 -6.58 3.09 -8.14
N ARG A 31 -6.56 3.82 -7.02
CA ARG A 31 -7.72 4.60 -6.56
C ARG A 31 -8.11 5.66 -7.60
N ASP A 32 -7.15 6.46 -8.04
CA ASP A 32 -7.41 7.63 -8.87
C ASP A 32 -7.92 7.25 -10.27
N ILE A 33 -7.47 6.12 -10.83
CA ILE A 33 -7.95 5.61 -12.12
C ILE A 33 -9.10 4.60 -11.99
N GLY A 34 -9.52 4.26 -10.76
CA GLY A 34 -10.55 3.25 -10.52
C GLY A 34 -10.14 1.81 -10.90
N ALA A 35 -8.84 1.50 -10.92
CA ALA A 35 -8.36 0.15 -11.19
C ALA A 35 -8.41 -0.76 -9.96
N THR A 36 -8.32 -2.07 -10.21
CA THR A 36 -8.11 -3.09 -9.18
C THR A 36 -6.68 -3.58 -9.28
N LEU A 37 -5.91 -3.44 -8.20
CA LEU A 37 -4.55 -3.96 -8.11
C LEU A 37 -4.58 -5.50 -8.02
N VAL A 38 -3.72 -6.16 -8.78
CA VAL A 38 -3.46 -7.60 -8.64
C VAL A 38 -2.04 -7.76 -8.12
N THR A 39 -1.86 -8.45 -7.00
CA THR A 39 -0.58 -8.51 -6.29
C THR A 39 -0.42 -9.82 -5.52
N LEU A 40 0.82 -10.25 -5.34
CA LEU A 40 1.19 -11.33 -4.42
C LEU A 40 1.49 -10.81 -3.01
N ASN A 41 1.65 -9.50 -2.83
CA ASN A 41 2.00 -8.88 -1.55
C ASN A 41 0.76 -8.43 -0.78
N LEU A 42 -0.05 -9.38 -0.29
CA LEU A 42 -1.31 -9.04 0.37
C LEU A 42 -1.13 -8.24 1.67
N GLU A 43 -0.08 -8.54 2.45
CA GLU A 43 0.10 -7.94 3.79
C GLU A 43 0.29 -6.42 3.71
N ASP A 44 1.16 -5.94 2.82
CA ASP A 44 1.45 -4.51 2.69
C ASP A 44 0.25 -3.75 2.13
N PHE A 45 -0.45 -4.33 1.14
CA PHE A 45 -1.62 -3.68 0.54
C PHE A 45 -2.87 -3.72 1.45
N GLU A 46 -3.03 -4.74 2.31
CA GLU A 46 -4.01 -4.71 3.40
C GLU A 46 -3.75 -3.55 4.36
N LEU A 47 -2.48 -3.35 4.74
CA LEU A 47 -2.12 -2.25 5.61
C LEU A 47 -2.35 -0.88 4.96
N ILE A 48 -1.94 -0.72 3.70
CA ILE A 48 -2.16 0.51 2.93
C ILE A 48 -3.67 0.78 2.79
N ARG A 49 -4.51 -0.26 2.67
CA ARG A 49 -5.97 -0.12 2.58
C ARG A 49 -6.57 0.50 3.85
N GLY A 50 -5.90 0.37 4.99
CA GLY A 50 -6.25 1.07 6.23
C GLY A 50 -6.11 2.60 6.15
N PHE A 51 -5.43 3.14 5.13
CA PHE A 51 -5.19 4.58 4.96
C PHE A 51 -5.66 5.14 3.62
N VAL A 52 -5.61 4.34 2.54
CA VAL A 52 -6.15 4.68 1.20
C VAL A 52 -7.26 3.71 0.87
N ARG A 53 -8.42 4.20 0.43
CA ARG A 53 -9.46 3.31 -0.11
C ARG A 53 -9.14 2.99 -1.58
N PHE A 54 -8.75 1.75 -1.86
CA PHE A 54 -8.53 1.22 -3.21
C PHE A 54 -8.96 -0.25 -3.26
N ARG A 55 -9.03 -0.83 -4.47
CA ARG A 55 -9.35 -2.25 -4.68
C ARG A 55 -8.07 -3.03 -4.96
N PHE A 56 -7.91 -4.19 -4.33
CA PHE A 56 -6.90 -5.16 -4.70
C PHE A 56 -7.40 -6.60 -4.53
N ARG A 57 -6.75 -7.54 -5.19
CA ARG A 57 -6.95 -8.99 -5.05
C ARG A 57 -5.63 -9.74 -5.20
N GLU A 58 -5.60 -10.95 -4.66
CA GLU A 58 -4.50 -11.90 -4.88
C GLU A 58 -4.44 -12.32 -6.37
N CYS A 59 -3.22 -12.62 -6.83
CA CYS A 59 -2.92 -13.12 -8.17
C CYS A 59 -3.27 -14.61 -8.29
#